data_AF-A0A538CNZ1-F1
#
_entry.id   AF-A0A538CNZ1-F1
#
_cell.length_a   1.000
_cell.length_b   1.000
_cell.length_c   1.000
_cell.angle_alpha   90.00
_cell.angle_beta   90.00
_cell.angle_gamma   90.00
#
_symmetry.space_group_name_H-M   'P 1'
#
loop_
_entity.id
_entity.type
_entity.pdbx_description
1 polymer ?
#
loop_
_entity_poly.entity_id
_entity_poly.type
_entity_poly.pdbx_seq_one_letter_code
_entity_poly.pdbx_strand_id
1 'polypeptide(L)'
;MRPVHIYGDTRERYAARDLPRTRLAAIDAHVSNCMFCAHGLAEQAVLAADWERRGWLGRLVRTEPPMTVGDAVEELDAQAA
;
A
#
# COMPACT_ATOMS: atom_id res chain seq x y z
N MET A 1 5.73 -9.36 -26.08
CA MET A 1 5.28 -9.60 -24.68
C MET A 1 3.77 -9.45 -24.64
N ARG A 2 3.03 -10.49 -24.25
CA ARG A 2 1.58 -10.38 -24.03
C ARG A 2 1.36 -9.51 -22.78
N PRO A 3 0.41 -8.57 -22.75
CA PRO A 3 0.10 -7.84 -21.53
C PRO A 3 -0.48 -8.83 -20.52
N VAL A 4 0.26 -9.12 -19.46
CA VAL A 4 -0.23 -9.90 -18.33
C VAL A 4 -0.65 -8.90 -17.27
N HIS A 5 -1.95 -8.60 -17.21
CA HIS A 5 -2.52 -7.80 -16.14
C HIS A 5 -2.50 -8.58 -14.83
N ILE A 6 -2.38 -7.86 -13.72
CA ILE A 6 -2.46 -8.43 -12.37
C ILE A 6 -3.92 -8.52 -11.89
N TYR A 7 -4.29 -9.64 -11.29
CA TYR A 7 -5.63 -9.94 -10.78
C TYR A 7 -5.58 -10.72 -9.46
N GLY A 8 -6.72 -10.80 -8.77
CA GLY A 8 -6.97 -11.67 -7.60
C GLY A 8 -5.88 -11.58 -6.54
N ASP A 9 -5.48 -12.74 -6.01
CA ASP A 9 -4.51 -12.89 -4.93
C ASP A 9 -3.18 -12.16 -5.18
N THR A 10 -2.74 -12.05 -6.44
CA THR A 10 -1.48 -11.32 -6.74
C THR A 10 -1.63 -9.83 -6.46
N ARG A 11 -2.82 -9.26 -6.68
CA ARG A 11 -3.13 -7.85 -6.41
C ARG A 11 -3.23 -7.59 -4.90
N GLU A 12 -3.87 -8.49 -4.17
CA GLU A 12 -4.00 -8.42 -2.70
C GLU A 12 -2.64 -8.56 -2.01
N ARG A 13 -1.86 -9.58 -2.37
CA ARG A 13 -0.51 -9.79 -1.82
C ARG A 13 0.45 -8.66 -2.17
N TYR A 14 0.31 -8.07 -3.36
CA TYR A 14 1.06 -6.86 -3.70
C TYR A 14 0.67 -5.67 -2.81
N ALA A 15 -0.63 -5.45 -2.58
CA ALA A 15 -1.11 -4.38 -1.69
C ALA A 15 -0.61 -4.56 -0.24
N ALA A 16 -0.60 -5.80 0.26
CA ALA A 16 -0.03 -6.16 1.56
C ALA A 16 1.52 -6.18 1.59
N ARG A 17 2.18 -5.95 0.45
CA ARG A 17 3.64 -6.13 0.26
C ARG A 17 4.16 -7.52 0.63
N ASP A 18 3.29 -8.54 0.59
CA ASP A 18 3.59 -9.96 0.79
C ASP A 18 4.01 -10.65 -0.52
N LEU A 19 5.07 -10.15 -1.15
CA LEU A 19 5.67 -10.77 -2.33
C LEU A 19 7.20 -10.63 -2.28
N PRO A 20 7.95 -11.54 -2.94
CA PRO A 20 9.39 -11.37 -3.09
C PRO A 20 9.73 -10.02 -3.70
N ARG A 21 10.80 -9.37 -3.25
CA ARG A 21 11.23 -8.03 -3.71
C ARG A 21 11.34 -7.92 -5.23
N THR A 22 11.85 -8.96 -5.89
CA THR A 22 11.96 -9.03 -7.35
C THR A 22 10.61 -8.98 -8.05
N ARG A 23 9.59 -9.59 -7.44
CA ARG A 23 8.22 -9.61 -7.96
C ARG A 23 7.50 -8.29 -7.70
N LEU A 24 7.75 -7.65 -6.55
CA LEU A 24 7.28 -6.29 -6.29
C LEU A 24 7.81 -5.31 -7.35
N ALA A 25 9.12 -5.32 -7.60
CA ALA A 25 9.74 -4.44 -8.59
C ALA A 25 9.20 -4.67 -10.02
N ALA A 26 8.94 -5.93 -10.40
CA ALA A 26 8.33 -6.25 -11.69
C ALA A 26 6.90 -5.71 -11.80
N ILE A 27 6.12 -5.76 -10.71
CA ILE A 27 4.77 -5.21 -10.67
C ILE A 27 4.82 -3.67 -10.70
N ASP A 28 5.73 -3.04 -9.96
CA ASP A 28 5.98 -1.58 -10.00
C ASP A 28 6.26 -1.10 -11.45
N ALA A 29 7.14 -1.82 -12.16
CA ALA A 29 7.46 -1.52 -13.56
C ALA A 29 6.25 -1.71 -14.50
N HIS A 30 5.39 -2.70 -14.24
CA HIS A 30 4.18 -2.91 -15.02
C HIS A 30 3.12 -1.83 -14.77
N VAL A 31 2.83 -1.52 -13.51
CA VAL A 31 1.72 -0.62 -13.14
C VAL A 31 2.01 0.83 -13.51
N SER A 32 3.28 1.24 -13.58
CA SER A 32 3.68 2.55 -14.12
C SER A 32 3.32 2.74 -15.60
N ASN A 33 3.06 1.65 -16.34
CA ASN A 33 2.72 1.68 -17.76
C ASN A 33 1.33 1.09 -18.06
N CYS A 34 0.58 0.65 -17.05
CA CYS A 34 -0.71 -0.02 -17.23
C CYS A 34 -1.81 0.63 -16.38
N MET A 35 -2.57 1.53 -17.00
CA MET A 35 -3.66 2.26 -16.33
C MET A 35 -4.71 1.34 -15.70
N PHE A 36 -5.03 0.20 -16.33
CA PHE A 36 -5.97 -0.78 -15.77
C PHE A 36 -5.48 -1.34 -14.43
N CYS A 37 -4.22 -1.77 -14.36
CA CYS A 37 -3.65 -2.32 -13.14
C CYS A 37 -3.37 -1.25 -12.09
N ALA A 38 -2.99 -0.04 -12.51
CA ALA A 38 -2.84 1.10 -11.61
C ALA A 38 -4.17 1.48 -10.94
N HIS A 39 -5.25 1.57 -11.73
CA HIS A 39 -6.58 1.87 -11.21
C HIS A 39 -7.05 0.78 -10.26
N GLY A 40 -6.88 -0.48 -10.65
CA GLY A 40 -7.22 -1.59 -9.78
C GLY A 40 -6.46 -1.54 -8.44
N LEU A 41 -5.14 -1.41 -8.48
CA LEU A 41 -4.38 -1.31 -7.23
C LEU A 41 -4.85 -0.16 -6.35
N ALA A 42 -5.27 0.95 -6.97
CA ALA A 42 -5.79 2.07 -6.22
C ALA A 42 -7.13 1.78 -5.52
N GLU A 43 -8.02 1.02 -6.14
CA GLU A 43 -9.26 0.55 -5.50
C GLU A 43 -8.97 -0.42 -4.35
N GLN A 44 -8.07 -1.39 -4.57
CA GLN A 44 -7.73 -2.39 -3.56
C GLN A 44 -6.99 -1.77 -2.37
N ALA A 45 -6.12 -0.79 -2.62
CA ALA A 45 -5.49 -0.03 -1.55
C ALA A 45 -6.54 0.71 -0.70
N VAL A 46 -7.54 1.34 -1.30
CA VAL A 46 -8.62 2.01 -0.54
C VAL A 46 -9.46 1.00 0.28
N LEU A 47 -9.64 -0.22 -0.21
CA LEU A 47 -10.39 -1.28 0.50
C LEU A 47 -9.58 -1.92 1.63
N ALA A 48 -8.26 -2.05 1.47
CA ALA A 48 -7.37 -2.39 2.57
C ALA A 48 -7.35 -1.18 3.51
N ALA A 49 -7.89 -1.32 4.72
CA ALA A 49 -8.12 -0.23 5.69
C ALA A 49 -6.89 0.60 6.11
N ASP A 50 -5.72 0.32 5.51
CA ASP A 50 -4.42 0.91 5.77
C ASP A 50 -3.97 1.90 4.68
N TRP A 51 -4.82 2.26 3.70
CA TRP A 51 -4.46 3.31 2.73
C TRP A 51 -5.61 4.28 2.48
N GLU A 52 -5.28 5.56 2.47
CA GLU A 52 -6.23 6.63 2.16
C GLU A 52 -5.71 7.54 1.04
N ARG A 53 -6.65 8.24 0.40
CA ARG A 53 -6.32 9.22 -0.65
C ARG A 53 -6.12 10.59 0.01
N ARG A 54 -4.90 11.13 -0.08
CA ARG A 54 -4.57 12.48 0.43
C ARG A 54 -4.21 13.46 -0.70
N GLY A 55 -4.59 14.72 -0.51
CA GLY A 55 -4.26 15.84 -1.41
C GLY A 55 -5.09 15.89 -2.69
N TRP A 56 -4.90 16.97 -3.46
CA TRP A 56 -5.68 17.29 -4.67
C TRP A 56 -5.67 16.18 -5.73
N LEU A 57 -4.54 15.47 -5.87
CA LEU A 57 -4.37 14.41 -6.87
C LEU A 57 -4.80 13.02 -6.37
N GLY A 58 -5.34 12.92 -5.15
CA GLY A 58 -5.82 11.65 -4.60
C GLY A 58 -4.71 10.59 -4.49
N ARG A 59 -3.49 11.01 -4.11
CA ARG A 59 -2.35 10.12 -3.92
C ARG A 59 -2.64 9.16 -2.78
N LEU A 60 -2.37 7.88 -2.99
CA LEU A 60 -2.50 6.86 -1.96
C LEU A 60 -1.34 6.96 -0.98
N VAL A 61 -1.66 7.08 0.30
CA VAL A 61 -0.71 7.12 1.42
C VAL A 61 -1.14 6.05 2.41
N ARG A 62 -0.16 5.30 2.94
CA ARG A 62 -0.44 4.29 3.96
C ARG A 62 -0.84 5.01 5.24
N THR A 63 -1.99 4.67 5.82
CA THR A 63 -2.36 5.08 7.17
C THR A 63 -1.63 4.17 8.14
N GLU A 64 -0.90 4.76 9.08
CA GLU A 64 -0.48 4.03 10.26
C GLU A 64 -1.72 3.74 11.11
N PRO A 65 -1.80 2.59 11.80
CA PRO A 65 -2.87 2.36 12.76
C PRO A 65 -2.87 3.54 13.75
N PRO A 66 -4.04 4.05 14.16
CA PRO A 66 -4.09 5.11 15.14
C PRO A 66 -3.38 4.60 16.40
N MET A 67 -2.20 5.15 16.68
CA MET A 67 -1.56 5.06 17.99
C MET A 67 -2.60 5.55 18.99
N THR A 68 -3.03 4.68 19.91
CA THR A 68 -3.87 5.15 20.99
C THR A 68 -3.04 6.10 21.83
N VAL A 69 -3.66 7.17 22.36
CA VAL A 69 -2.94 8.18 23.14
C VAL A 69 -2.19 7.54 24.34
N GLY A 70 -2.63 6.37 24.82
CA GLY A 70 -1.92 5.59 25.84
C GLY A 70 -0.56 5.06 25.38
N ASP A 71 -0.50 4.47 24.19
CA ASP A 71 0.74 3.89 23.63
C ASP A 71 1.80 4.99 23.35
N ALA A 72 1.34 6.18 22.96
CA ALA A 72 2.19 7.35 22.69
C ALA A 72 2.96 7.82 23.92
N VAL A 73 2.29 7.84 25.08
CA VAL A 73 2.84 8.36 26.34
C VAL A 73 3.85 7.37 26.91
N GLU A 74 3.60 6.06 26.79
CA GLU A 74 4.49 5.01 27.26
C GLU A 74 5.81 4.95 26.46
N GLU A 75 5.77 5.21 25.15
CA GLU A 75 6.97 5.29 24.30
C GLU A 75 7.81 6.55 24.56
N LEU A 76 7.17 7.67 24.92
CA LEU A 76 7.85 8.90 25.35
C LEU A 76 8.56 8.71 26.69
N ASP A 77 7.91 8.06 27.65
CA ASP A 77 8.49 7.76 28.96
C ASP A 77 9.63 6.74 28.85
N ALA A 78 9.50 5.73 27.98
CA ALA A 78 10.55 4.74 27.73
C ALA A 78 11.80 5.32 27.04
N GLN A 79 11.65 6.38 26.24
CA GLN A 79 12.78 7.09 25.60
C GLN A 79 13.46 8.11 26.53
N ALA A 80 12.81 8.48 27.63
CA ALA A 80 13.31 9.45 28.61
C ALA A 80 14.04 8.81 29.81
N ALA A 81 14.12 7.47 29.85
CA ALA A 81 14.80 6.67 30.87
C ALA A 81 16.18 6.17 30.42
#